data_AF-A0A813M2U8-F1
#
_entry.id   AF-A0A813M2U8-F1
#
_cell.length_a   1.000
_cell.length_b   1.000
_cell.length_c   1.000
_cell.angle_alpha   90.00
_cell.angle_beta   90.00
_cell.angle_gamma   90.00
#
_symmetry.space_group_name_H-M   'P 1'
#
loop_
_entity.id
_entity.type
_entity.pdbx_description
1 polymer ?
#
loop_
_entity_poly.entity_id
_entity_poly.type
_entity_poly.pdbx_seq_one_letter_code
_entity_poly.pdbx_strand_id
1 'polypeptide(L)'
;MLKGYGADDKELKRLSWKEAVDLLTTSTAFRALLTKVLKGSPWDAFFWECSPLSWSTAGSRAFEFVMIDAPFLDISSPDTESFREHLDRFRGQAVARSFQNLGGDSVMVSPAWATGEAEDYKHVGSFFRKAPQEQHDAQWIELGKALKSRLER
;
A
#
# COMPACT_ATOMS: atom_id res chain seq x y z
N MET A 1 8.85 41.57 25.29
CA MET A 1 7.96 40.76 26.15
C MET A 1 6.77 40.34 25.30
N LEU A 2 6.78 39.12 24.75
CA LEU A 2 5.62 38.48 24.11
C LEU A 2 5.61 37.03 24.62
N LYS A 3 4.57 36.73 25.41
CA LYS A 3 4.18 35.39 25.88
C LYS A 3 3.87 34.54 24.63
N GLY A 4 4.36 33.31 24.51
CA GLY A 4 3.87 32.16 25.25
C GLY A 4 2.73 31.49 24.46
N TYR A 5 3.09 30.63 23.51
CA TYR A 5 2.21 29.59 22.98
C TYR A 5 2.86 28.26 23.31
N GLY A 6 2.48 27.68 24.45
CA GLY A 6 2.66 26.27 24.70
C GLY A 6 1.70 25.51 23.80
N ALA A 7 2.19 25.00 22.69
CA ALA A 7 1.62 23.80 22.13
C ALA A 7 2.07 22.66 23.06
N ASP A 8 1.12 21.86 23.54
CA ASP A 8 1.44 20.52 24.04
C ASP A 8 2.18 19.81 22.90
N ASP A 9 3.50 19.83 22.98
CA ASP A 9 4.40 19.13 22.08
C ASP A 9 4.30 17.65 22.46
N LYS A 10 3.17 17.02 22.13
CA LYS A 10 3.07 15.56 22.12
C LYS A 10 4.13 15.12 21.13
N GLU A 11 5.26 14.70 21.67
CA GLU A 11 6.39 14.18 20.93
C GLU A 11 5.85 13.25 19.84
N LEU A 12 5.99 13.67 18.59
CA LEU A 12 5.48 12.92 17.45
C LEU A 12 6.29 11.63 17.35
N LYS A 13 5.81 10.58 18.02
CA LYS A 13 6.47 9.27 17.99
C LYS A 13 6.35 8.70 16.59
N ARG A 14 7.51 8.45 15.97
CA ARG A 14 7.58 7.69 14.71
C ARG A 14 7.20 6.24 14.97
N LEU A 15 6.34 5.69 14.11
CA LEU A 15 6.03 4.27 14.13
C LEU A 15 7.25 3.48 13.68
N SER A 16 7.52 2.36 14.34
CA SER A 16 8.39 1.32 13.82
C SER A 16 7.69 0.54 12.69
N TRP A 17 8.46 -0.18 11.87
CA TRP A 17 7.90 -1.09 10.88
C TRP A 17 7.02 -2.17 11.50
N LYS A 18 7.40 -2.72 12.65
CA LYS A 18 6.59 -3.71 13.38
C LYS A 18 5.23 -3.13 13.75
N GLU A 19 5.19 -1.93 14.33
CA GLU A 19 3.94 -1.25 14.66
C GLU A 19 3.11 -0.94 13.40
N ALA A 20 3.74 -0.46 12.33
CA ALA A 20 3.05 -0.16 11.08
C ALA A 20 2.41 -1.42 10.46
N VAL A 21 3.14 -2.54 10.42
CA VAL A 21 2.62 -3.83 9.92
C VAL A 21 1.45 -4.34 10.75
N ASP A 22 1.50 -4.16 12.07
CA ASP A 22 0.36 -4.48 12.93
C ASP A 22 -0.85 -3.60 12.62
N LEU A 23 -0.64 -2.28 12.52
CA LEU A 23 -1.68 -1.30 12.25
C LEU A 23 -2.33 -1.46 10.87
N LEU A 24 -1.60 -1.94 9.85
CA LEU A 24 -2.18 -2.29 8.56
C LEU A 24 -3.36 -3.28 8.73
N THR A 25 -3.23 -4.24 9.65
CA THR A 25 -4.26 -5.25 9.90
C THR A 25 -5.31 -4.82 10.93
N THR A 26 -4.97 -3.96 11.88
CA THR A 26 -5.82 -3.69 13.06
C THR A 26 -6.45 -2.30 13.09
N SER A 27 -5.94 -1.33 12.34
CA SER A 27 -6.34 0.08 12.45
C SER A 27 -6.87 0.65 11.13
N THR A 28 -8.19 0.84 11.07
CA THR A 28 -8.84 1.53 9.96
C THR A 28 -8.35 2.98 9.82
N ALA A 29 -8.09 3.67 10.93
CA ALA A 29 -7.59 5.04 10.90
C ALA A 29 -6.20 5.15 10.25
N PHE A 30 -5.32 4.17 10.52
CA PHE A 30 -3.99 4.14 9.92
C PHE A 30 -4.06 3.88 8.41
N ARG A 31 -4.87 2.90 7.98
CA ARG A 31 -5.11 2.64 6.55
C ARG A 31 -5.71 3.84 5.83
N ALA A 32 -6.70 4.49 6.43
CA ALA A 32 -7.32 5.69 5.88
C ALA A 32 -6.31 6.83 5.73
N LEU A 33 -5.40 7.01 6.71
CA LEU A 33 -4.32 7.99 6.62
C LEU A 33 -3.36 7.68 5.47
N LEU A 34 -2.87 6.44 5.38
CA LEU A 34 -1.97 6.03 4.29
C LEU A 34 -2.61 6.22 2.91
N THR A 35 -3.85 5.75 2.75
CA THR A 35 -4.63 5.96 1.52
C THR A 35 -4.75 7.46 1.21
N LYS A 36 -5.07 8.30 2.19
CA LYS A 36 -5.16 9.76 1.99
C LYS A 36 -3.82 10.35 1.51
N VAL A 37 -2.69 9.92 2.08
CA VAL A 37 -1.36 10.38 1.68
C VAL A 37 -1.06 9.99 0.23
N LEU A 38 -1.30 8.74 -0.16
CA LEU A 38 -1.04 8.29 -1.54
C LEU A 38 -1.97 8.94 -2.56
N LYS A 39 -3.26 9.13 -2.21
CA LYS A 39 -4.22 9.87 -3.05
C LYS A 39 -3.82 11.33 -3.25
N GLY A 40 -3.17 11.93 -2.25
CA GLY A 40 -2.68 13.30 -2.25
C GLY A 40 -1.33 13.48 -2.94
N SER A 41 -0.74 12.42 -3.51
CA SER A 41 0.49 12.52 -4.30
C SER A 41 0.33 13.55 -5.43
N PRO A 42 1.33 14.44 -5.65
CA PRO A 42 1.28 15.44 -6.73
C PRO A 42 1.47 14.82 -8.12
N TRP A 43 1.95 13.58 -8.20
CA TRP A 43 2.15 12.85 -9.46
C TRP A 43 0.98 11.93 -9.73
N ASP A 44 0.51 11.85 -10.98
CA ASP A 44 -0.58 10.97 -11.39
C ASP A 44 -0.20 9.49 -11.21
N ALA A 45 1.00 9.13 -11.69
CA ALA A 45 1.60 7.82 -11.56
C ALA A 45 2.94 7.88 -10.83
N PHE A 46 3.17 6.94 -9.92
CA PHE A 46 4.35 6.91 -9.06
C PHE A 46 4.63 5.51 -8.54
N PHE A 47 5.88 5.25 -8.14
CA PHE A 47 6.23 4.11 -7.29
C PHE A 47 6.05 4.48 -5.82
N TRP A 48 5.61 3.50 -5.02
CA TRP A 48 5.66 3.57 -3.57
C TRP A 48 6.76 2.61 -3.10
N GLU A 49 7.84 3.15 -2.57
CA GLU A 49 9.01 2.37 -2.17
C GLU A 49 9.32 2.54 -0.70
N CYS A 50 9.81 1.47 -0.10
CA CYS A 50 10.11 1.39 1.31
C CYS A 50 11.53 0.91 1.54
N SER A 51 12.13 1.36 2.65
CA SER A 51 13.41 0.85 3.11
C SER A 51 13.35 -0.68 3.31
N PRO A 52 14.42 -1.44 2.96
CA PRO A 52 14.46 -2.87 3.16
C PRO A 52 14.17 -3.27 4.61
N LEU A 53 13.42 -4.35 4.76
CA LEU A 53 12.89 -4.80 6.06
C LEU A 53 13.24 -6.26 6.32
N SER A 54 13.55 -6.58 7.58
CA SER A 54 13.70 -7.95 8.10
C SER A 54 13.17 -8.03 9.54
N TRP A 55 12.77 -9.22 10.02
CA TRP A 55 13.40 -9.75 11.24
C TRP A 55 13.87 -8.78 12.30
N SER A 56 15.19 -8.78 12.37
CA SER A 56 16.03 -8.09 13.32
C SER A 56 15.89 -6.57 13.26
N THR A 57 15.34 -6.03 12.17
CA THR A 57 15.27 -4.58 11.95
C THR A 57 13.86 -4.01 12.10
N ALA A 58 12.81 -4.83 12.02
CA ALA A 58 11.43 -4.36 12.02
C ALA A 58 11.00 -3.61 13.29
N GLY A 59 11.55 -4.00 14.45
CA GLY A 59 11.24 -3.36 15.72
C GLY A 59 11.97 -2.03 15.97
N SER A 60 13.08 -1.79 15.27
CA SER A 60 13.96 -0.62 15.50
C SER A 60 13.95 0.39 14.36
N ARG A 61 13.64 -0.04 13.13
CA ARG A 61 13.52 0.86 11.98
C ARG A 61 12.17 1.57 11.99
N ALA A 62 12.23 2.88 11.78
CA ALA A 62 11.03 3.68 11.54
C ALA A 62 10.34 3.23 10.25
N PHE A 63 9.01 3.25 10.26
CA PHE A 63 8.21 3.12 9.05
C PHE A 63 8.34 4.41 8.25
N GLU A 64 8.91 4.27 7.06
CA GLU A 64 9.14 5.35 6.12
C GLU A 64 8.97 4.81 4.68
N PHE A 65 8.61 5.72 3.78
CA PHE A 65 8.48 5.42 2.36
C PHE A 65 8.74 6.67 1.55
N VAL A 66 9.04 6.46 0.27
CA VAL A 66 9.12 7.52 -0.73
C VAL A 66 8.08 7.27 -1.82
N MET A 67 7.62 8.36 -2.43
CA MET A 67 6.89 8.31 -3.69
C MET A 67 7.82 8.84 -4.78
N ILE A 68 7.99 8.09 -5.86
CA ILE A 68 8.88 8.45 -6.97
C ILE A 68 8.02 8.63 -8.22
N ASP A 69 8.11 9.81 -8.85
CA ASP A 69 7.41 10.12 -10.09
C ASP A 69 7.71 9.08 -11.18
N ALA A 70 6.66 8.55 -11.81
CA ALA A 70 6.75 7.50 -12.81
C ALA A 70 5.73 7.72 -13.94
N PRO A 71 5.83 8.82 -14.69
CA PRO A 71 4.81 9.22 -15.67
C PRO A 71 4.68 8.21 -16.82
N PHE A 72 5.71 7.41 -17.07
CA PHE A 72 5.68 6.36 -18.10
C PHE A 72 4.69 5.22 -17.76
N LEU A 73 4.30 5.05 -16.49
CA LEU A 73 3.25 4.09 -16.12
C LEU A 73 1.87 4.54 -16.63
N ASP A 74 1.67 5.84 -16.80
CA ASP A 74 0.38 6.39 -17.25
C ASP A 74 0.17 6.27 -18.76
N ILE A 75 1.26 6.23 -19.55
CA ILE A 75 1.21 5.98 -21.00
C ILE A 75 1.15 4.49 -21.36
N SER A 76 1.47 3.61 -20.41
CA SER A 76 1.46 2.15 -20.64
C SER A 76 0.03 1.62 -20.75
N SER A 77 -0.19 0.40 -21.20
CA SER A 77 -1.52 -0.24 -21.10
C SER A 77 -1.56 -1.16 -19.88
N PRO A 78 -2.68 -1.24 -19.15
CA PRO A 78 -2.83 -2.22 -18.08
C PRO A 78 -2.66 -3.64 -18.63
N ASP A 79 -1.83 -4.45 -17.97
CA ASP A 79 -1.70 -5.88 -18.28
C ASP A 79 -2.80 -6.66 -17.56
N THR A 80 -3.70 -7.26 -18.33
CA THR A 80 -4.82 -8.06 -17.80
C THR A 80 -4.55 -9.55 -17.78
N GLU A 81 -3.45 -10.02 -18.38
CA GLU A 81 -3.22 -11.45 -18.64
C GLU A 81 -2.23 -12.08 -17.65
N SER A 82 -1.12 -11.40 -17.31
CA SER A 82 -0.01 -12.02 -16.56
C SER A 82 -0.42 -12.68 -15.24
N PHE A 83 -1.46 -12.18 -14.57
CA PHE A 83 -1.91 -12.69 -13.27
C PHE A 83 -3.38 -13.12 -13.25
N ARG A 84 -3.94 -13.40 -14.43
CA ARG A 84 -5.35 -13.75 -14.59
C ARG A 84 -5.76 -14.96 -13.75
N GLU A 85 -4.90 -15.98 -13.64
CA GLU A 85 -5.16 -17.19 -12.87
C GLU A 85 -5.35 -16.95 -11.37
N HIS A 86 -4.76 -15.86 -10.85
CA HIS A 86 -4.87 -15.48 -9.45
C HIS A 86 -6.03 -14.53 -9.18
N LEU A 87 -6.39 -13.69 -10.16
CA LEU A 87 -7.28 -12.54 -9.97
C LEU A 87 -8.65 -12.66 -10.65
N ASP A 88 -8.80 -13.41 -11.75
CA ASP A 88 -10.03 -13.42 -12.57
C ASP A 88 -11.26 -13.88 -11.78
N ARG A 89 -11.11 -14.88 -10.91
CA ARG A 89 -12.20 -15.38 -10.07
C ARG A 89 -12.73 -14.36 -9.06
N PHE A 90 -12.03 -13.24 -8.89
CA PHE A 90 -12.38 -12.14 -7.99
C PHE A 90 -12.80 -10.87 -8.73
N ARG A 91 -13.00 -10.90 -10.06
CA ARG A 91 -13.54 -9.76 -10.81
C ARG A 91 -14.87 -9.32 -10.23
N GLY A 92 -15.08 -8.01 -10.15
CA GLY A 92 -16.24 -7.38 -9.51
C GLY A 92 -16.23 -7.42 -7.96
N GLN A 93 -15.18 -7.97 -7.33
CA GLN A 93 -15.07 -8.03 -5.87
C GLN A 93 -13.99 -7.06 -5.37
N ALA A 94 -14.33 -6.25 -4.37
CA ALA A 94 -13.43 -5.31 -3.71
C ALA A 94 -12.42 -6.01 -2.78
N VAL A 95 -11.58 -6.88 -3.35
CA VAL A 95 -10.61 -7.69 -2.62
C VAL A 95 -9.19 -7.51 -3.16
N ALA A 96 -8.22 -7.93 -2.35
CA ALA A 96 -6.81 -8.09 -2.73
C ALA A 96 -6.35 -9.52 -2.43
N ARG A 97 -5.33 -9.98 -3.15
CA ARG A 97 -4.75 -11.31 -2.99
C ARG A 97 -3.23 -11.26 -2.98
N SER A 98 -2.65 -12.08 -2.11
CA SER A 98 -1.22 -12.40 -2.13
C SER A 98 -0.96 -13.70 -2.89
N PHE A 99 0.06 -13.69 -3.75
CA PHE A 99 0.51 -14.86 -4.53
C PHE A 99 1.96 -14.65 -4.97
N GLN A 100 2.63 -15.70 -5.46
CA GLN A 100 4.00 -15.55 -5.97
C GLN A 100 3.99 -14.77 -7.29
N ASN A 101 5.02 -13.96 -7.53
CA ASN A 101 5.22 -13.37 -8.86
C ASN A 101 5.59 -14.45 -9.90
N LEU A 102 5.65 -14.07 -11.18
CA LEU A 102 5.96 -15.00 -12.29
C LEU A 102 7.30 -15.74 -12.09
N GLY A 103 8.29 -15.06 -11.51
CA GLY A 103 9.61 -15.65 -11.23
C GLY A 103 9.66 -16.52 -9.97
N GLY A 104 8.63 -16.49 -9.12
CA GLY A 104 8.58 -17.23 -7.86
C GLY A 104 9.52 -16.72 -6.76
N ASP A 105 10.21 -15.59 -6.98
CA ASP A 105 11.18 -15.02 -6.04
C ASP A 105 10.56 -13.99 -5.07
N SER A 106 9.35 -13.53 -5.37
CA SER A 106 8.69 -12.44 -4.65
C SER A 106 7.21 -12.76 -4.40
N VAL A 107 6.66 -12.28 -3.28
CA VAL A 107 5.19 -12.24 -3.10
C VAL A 107 4.68 -10.95 -3.68
N MET A 108 3.71 -11.05 -4.57
CA MET A 108 2.93 -9.92 -5.01
C MET A 108 1.64 -9.84 -4.19
N VAL A 109 1.26 -8.61 -3.82
CA VAL A 109 -0.04 -8.30 -3.22
C VAL A 109 -0.78 -7.38 -4.18
N SER A 110 -1.80 -7.91 -4.86
CA SER A 110 -2.50 -7.19 -5.93
C SER A 110 -4.00 -7.09 -5.65
N PRO A 111 -4.63 -5.94 -5.92
CA PRO A 111 -6.09 -5.84 -5.96
C PRO A 111 -6.66 -6.65 -7.13
N ALA A 112 -7.89 -7.13 -6.97
CA ALA A 112 -8.69 -7.66 -8.08
C ALA A 112 -9.37 -6.53 -8.88
N TRP A 113 -9.92 -6.83 -10.06
CA TRP A 113 -10.61 -5.86 -10.90
C TRP A 113 -12.05 -5.62 -10.41
N ALA A 114 -12.21 -4.87 -9.32
CA ALA A 114 -13.52 -4.64 -8.69
C ALA A 114 -14.42 -3.69 -9.49
N THR A 115 -13.87 -2.63 -10.10
CA THR A 115 -14.67 -1.68 -10.92
C THR A 115 -14.99 -2.23 -12.31
N GLY A 116 -14.22 -3.20 -12.78
CA GLY A 116 -14.27 -3.70 -14.17
C GLY A 116 -13.46 -2.85 -15.16
N GLU A 117 -13.08 -1.63 -14.78
CA GLU A 117 -12.29 -0.73 -15.62
C GLU A 117 -10.80 -0.97 -15.45
N ALA A 118 -10.12 -1.40 -16.51
CA ALA A 118 -8.72 -1.80 -16.39
C ALA A 118 -7.78 -0.63 -16.02
N GLU A 119 -8.10 0.57 -16.48
CA GLU A 119 -7.34 1.79 -16.18
C GLU A 119 -7.31 2.12 -14.68
N ASP A 120 -8.30 1.67 -13.90
CA ASP A 120 -8.32 1.90 -12.45
C ASP A 120 -7.23 1.10 -11.73
N TYR A 121 -6.72 0.02 -12.34
CA TYR A 121 -5.76 -0.91 -11.73
C TYR A 121 -4.37 -0.85 -12.37
N LYS A 122 -4.17 0.09 -13.29
CA LYS A 122 -2.94 0.28 -14.06
C LYS A 122 -1.69 0.50 -13.21
N HIS A 123 -1.81 1.33 -12.18
CA HIS A 123 -0.74 1.63 -11.23
C HIS A 123 -1.32 2.09 -9.90
N VAL A 124 -0.48 2.14 -8.86
CA VAL A 124 -0.89 2.44 -7.48
C VAL A 124 -1.64 3.79 -7.34
N GLY A 125 -1.20 4.82 -8.06
CA GLY A 125 -1.87 6.13 -8.10
C GLY A 125 -3.30 6.08 -8.65
N SER A 126 -3.53 5.37 -9.75
CA SER A 126 -4.87 5.19 -10.33
C SER A 126 -5.76 4.40 -9.37
N PHE A 127 -5.23 3.30 -8.82
CA PHE A 127 -5.94 2.44 -7.88
C PHE A 127 -6.46 3.20 -6.66
N PHE A 128 -5.60 3.93 -5.94
CA PHE A 128 -6.04 4.65 -4.75
C PHE A 128 -6.99 5.82 -5.06
N ARG A 129 -6.94 6.39 -6.27
CA ARG A 129 -7.84 7.48 -6.67
C ARG A 129 -9.20 7.00 -7.17
N LYS A 130 -9.27 5.86 -7.86
CA LYS A 130 -10.47 5.42 -8.60
C LYS A 130 -11.16 4.18 -8.01
N ALA A 131 -10.41 3.24 -7.42
CA ALA A 131 -11.00 2.02 -6.87
C ALA A 131 -11.84 2.28 -5.61
N PRO A 132 -12.78 1.39 -5.25
CA PRO A 132 -13.63 1.55 -4.07
C PRO A 132 -12.83 1.58 -2.75
N GLN A 133 -13.28 2.37 -1.78
CA GLN A 133 -12.63 2.52 -0.47
C GLN A 133 -12.44 1.18 0.26
N GLU A 134 -13.43 0.29 0.19
CA GLU A 134 -13.35 -1.05 0.78
C GLU A 134 -12.19 -1.86 0.21
N GLN A 135 -11.87 -1.66 -1.08
CA GLN A 135 -10.76 -2.32 -1.73
C GLN A 135 -9.40 -1.76 -1.31
N HIS A 136 -9.32 -0.46 -1.01
CA HIS A 136 -8.11 0.13 -0.42
C HIS A 136 -7.82 -0.50 0.94
N ASP A 137 -8.86 -0.66 1.78
CA ASP A 137 -8.73 -1.34 3.07
C ASP A 137 -8.31 -2.80 2.90
N ALA A 138 -8.93 -3.53 1.97
CA ALA A 138 -8.56 -4.92 1.68
C ALA A 138 -7.10 -5.06 1.21
N GLN A 139 -6.62 -4.15 0.37
CA GLN A 139 -5.24 -4.12 -0.11
C GLN A 139 -4.25 -3.97 1.05
N TRP A 140 -4.50 -3.03 1.96
CA TRP A 140 -3.63 -2.81 3.11
C TRP A 140 -3.67 -3.97 4.12
N ILE A 141 -4.85 -4.54 4.37
CA ILE A 141 -4.98 -5.72 5.24
C ILE A 141 -4.19 -6.90 4.66
N GLU A 142 -4.32 -7.15 3.35
CA GLU A 142 -3.60 -8.23 2.68
C GLU A 142 -2.08 -7.99 2.70
N LEU A 143 -1.63 -6.74 2.50
CA LEU A 143 -0.22 -6.38 2.61
C LEU A 143 0.31 -6.63 4.03
N GLY A 144 -0.43 -6.21 5.06
CA GLY A 144 -0.04 -6.44 6.45
C GLY A 144 0.07 -7.94 6.79
N LYS A 145 -0.88 -8.75 6.32
CA LYS A 145 -0.84 -10.21 6.46
C LYS A 145 0.37 -10.82 5.74
N ALA A 146 0.61 -10.44 4.49
CA ALA A 146 1.73 -10.93 3.69
C ALA A 146 3.08 -10.58 4.34
N LEU A 147 3.23 -9.35 4.84
CA LEU A 147 4.41 -8.91 5.57
C LEU A 147 4.62 -9.72 6.86
N LYS A 148 3.57 -9.93 7.67
CA LYS A 148 3.66 -10.76 8.88
C LYS A 148 4.14 -12.17 8.56
N SER A 149 3.48 -12.83 7.60
CA SER A 149 3.83 -14.21 7.21
C SER A 149 5.22 -14.34 6.58
N ARG A 150 5.71 -13.30 5.89
CA ARG A 150 7.06 -13.31 5.30
C ARG A 150 8.14 -12.93 6.28
N LEU A 151 7.83 -12.05 7.22
CA LEU A 151 8.73 -11.77 8.31
C LEU A 151 8.84 -13.05 9.15
N GLU A 152 7.77 -13.64 9.70
CA GLU A 152 7.80 -14.82 10.62
C GLU A 152 8.60 -16.07 10.21
N ARG A 153 9.15 -16.10 9.00
CA ARG A 153 10.01 -17.17 8.47
C ARG A 153 11.49 -16.87 8.68
#